data_AF-A0A0X8D7H3-F1
#
_entry.id   AF-A0A0X8D7H3-F1
#
_cell.length_a   1.000
_cell.length_b   1.000
_cell.length_c   1.000
_cell.angle_alpha   90.00
_cell.angle_beta   90.00
_cell.angle_gamma   90.00
#
_symmetry.space_group_name_H-M   'P 1'
#
loop_
_entity.id
_entity.type
_entity.pdbx_description
1 polymer ?
#
loop_
_entity_poly.entity_id
_entity_poly.type
_entity_poly.pdbx_seq_one_letter_code
_entity_poly.pdbx_strand_id
1 'polypeptide(L)'
;MCYCEETYGIEQYQLKEGKLFKSWNERITFYYDPNEGERQTDYLANNLGWFVVSSKLKRVLDSLEKGNIQYFPVRIIDKCTNEPLEGYFVANIINVVDALCLEHSKDSVFELDGEKIYSVQKYALTKENVAGNHIIKLKGDEIPVFVSEKFREEIEKNGIIGCDFQEVKVV
;
A
#
# COMPACT_ATOMS: atom_id res chain seq x y z
N MET A 1 14.06 -2.31 6.44
CA MET A 1 13.16 -1.17 6.18
C MET A 1 13.91 -0.15 5.32
N CYS A 2 13.26 0.79 4.63
CA CYS A 2 13.95 1.92 3.99
C CYS A 2 13.35 3.27 4.39
N TYR A 3 14.11 4.34 4.19
CA TYR A 3 13.75 5.68 4.68
C TYR A 3 13.85 6.70 3.56
N CYS A 4 12.79 7.47 3.37
CA CYS A 4 12.81 8.66 2.52
C CYS A 4 13.03 9.88 3.40
N GLU A 5 14.04 10.69 3.05
CA GLU A 5 14.39 11.90 3.77
C GLU A 5 13.71 13.15 3.17
N GLU A 6 13.40 13.13 1.88
CA GLU A 6 12.83 14.27 1.15
C GLU A 6 11.79 13.81 0.15
N THR A 7 10.54 14.26 0.33
CA THR A 7 9.42 13.97 -0.58
C THR A 7 9.23 15.03 -1.65
N TYR A 8 10.01 16.12 -1.58
CA TYR A 8 9.96 17.28 -2.46
C TYR A 8 8.57 17.91 -2.53
N GLY A 9 7.91 18.03 -1.37
CA GLY A 9 6.58 18.62 -1.24
C GLY A 9 5.42 17.69 -1.52
N ILE A 10 5.67 16.39 -1.76
CA ILE A 10 4.60 15.38 -1.80
C ILE A 10 4.23 15.03 -0.36
N GLU A 11 2.98 15.30 0.01
CA GLU A 11 2.48 14.97 1.34
C GLU A 11 2.27 13.46 1.48
N GLN A 12 2.57 12.92 2.66
CA GLN A 12 2.53 11.48 2.93
C GLN A 12 1.20 10.82 2.51
N TYR A 13 0.08 11.51 2.74
CA TYR A 13 -1.26 10.97 2.50
C TYR A 13 -1.73 11.06 1.04
N GLN A 14 -1.10 11.89 0.20
CA GLN A 14 -1.55 12.09 -1.19
C GLN A 14 -1.56 10.81 -2.03
N LEU A 15 -0.63 9.88 -1.77
CA LEU A 15 -0.56 8.57 -2.44
C LEU A 15 -1.39 7.49 -1.73
N LYS A 16 -2.11 7.85 -0.66
CA LYS A 16 -3.01 6.97 0.07
C LYS A 16 -4.47 7.27 -0.20
N GLU A 17 -4.81 8.43 -0.74
CA GLU A 17 -6.20 8.85 -1.02
C GLU A 17 -6.91 8.09 -2.15
N GLY A 18 -6.21 7.20 -2.87
CA GLY A 18 -6.82 6.44 -3.97
C GLY A 18 -7.16 7.30 -5.20
N LYS A 19 -6.46 8.42 -5.39
CA LYS A 19 -6.66 9.34 -6.51
C LYS A 19 -5.49 9.28 -7.48
N LEU A 20 -5.77 9.66 -8.73
CA LEU A 20 -4.71 9.88 -9.72
C LEU A 20 -3.75 10.96 -9.23
N PHE A 21 -2.48 10.61 -9.16
CA PHE A 21 -1.39 11.51 -8.82
C PHE A 21 -0.58 11.85 -10.08
N LYS A 22 -0.22 13.13 -10.24
CA LYS A 22 0.44 13.65 -11.46
C LYS A 22 1.76 14.35 -11.18
N SER A 23 2.00 14.81 -9.96
CA SER A 23 3.14 15.65 -9.60
C SER A 23 4.31 14.84 -9.03
N TRP A 24 4.63 13.71 -9.66
CA TRP A 24 5.73 12.85 -9.20
C TRP A 24 7.09 13.51 -9.40
N ASN A 25 7.97 13.38 -8.41
CA ASN A 25 9.34 13.85 -8.49
C ASN A 25 10.30 12.66 -8.54
N GLU A 26 10.95 12.48 -9.69
CA GLU A 26 11.88 11.37 -9.95
C GLU A 26 13.15 11.41 -9.09
N ARG A 27 13.42 12.52 -8.38
CA ARG A 27 14.56 12.62 -7.44
C ARG A 27 14.31 11.95 -6.10
N ILE A 28 13.07 11.56 -5.81
CA ILE A 28 12.73 10.85 -4.56
C ILE A 28 13.63 9.64 -4.42
N THR A 29 14.33 9.60 -3.29
CA THR A 29 15.33 8.59 -2.97
C THR A 29 15.00 8.00 -1.61
N PHE A 30 14.91 6.67 -1.57
CA PHE A 30 14.85 5.90 -0.35
C PHE A 30 16.24 5.34 -0.04
N TYR A 31 16.56 5.27 1.23
CA TYR A 31 17.79 4.68 1.72
C TYR A 31 17.47 3.42 2.50
N TYR A 32 17.98 2.29 2.02
CA TYR A 32 17.85 0.98 2.66
C TYR A 32 19.04 0.74 3.58
N ASP A 33 18.78 0.38 4.82
CA ASP A 33 19.83 -0.06 5.75
C ASP A 33 19.74 -1.59 5.94
N PRO A 34 20.72 -2.36 5.47
CA PRO A 34 20.74 -3.81 5.64
C PRO A 34 20.90 -4.25 7.11
N ASN A 35 21.34 -3.37 8.01
CA ASN A 35 21.42 -3.67 9.44
C ASN A 35 20.04 -3.58 10.13
N GLU A 36 19.09 -2.85 9.54
CA GLU A 36 17.71 -2.70 10.04
C GLU A 36 16.73 -3.65 9.34
N GLY A 37 17.24 -4.61 8.57
CA GLY A 37 16.43 -5.66 7.97
C GLY A 37 17.27 -6.63 7.16
N GLU A 38 17.10 -7.92 7.45
CA GLU A 38 17.99 -8.99 6.96
C GLU A 38 17.94 -9.22 5.43
N ARG A 39 16.89 -8.74 4.73
CA ARG A 39 16.68 -9.01 3.30
C ARG A 39 16.00 -7.88 2.55
N GLN A 40 16.41 -7.71 1.31
CA GLN A 40 15.70 -6.95 0.29
C GLN A 40 14.41 -7.70 -0.11
N THR A 41 13.26 -7.11 0.18
CA THR A 41 11.94 -7.72 -0.04
C THR A 41 11.23 -7.17 -1.29
N ASP A 42 10.15 -7.82 -1.71
CA ASP A 42 9.33 -7.40 -2.85
C ASP A 42 8.36 -6.27 -2.50
N TYR A 43 7.84 -6.25 -1.27
CA TYR A 43 7.25 -5.06 -0.66
C TYR A 43 8.24 -4.48 0.36
N LEU A 44 8.66 -3.23 0.14
CA LEU A 44 9.65 -2.55 0.98
C LEU A 44 8.99 -1.53 1.91
N ALA A 45 8.87 -1.91 3.18
CA ALA A 45 8.34 -1.02 4.22
C ALA A 45 9.21 0.24 4.39
N ASN A 46 8.56 1.37 4.60
CA ASN A 46 9.21 2.67 4.72
C ASN A 46 8.48 3.63 5.68
N ASN A 47 9.17 4.69 6.08
CA ASN A 47 8.68 5.70 7.02
C ASN A 47 7.45 6.50 6.54
N LEU A 48 7.19 6.57 5.23
CA LEU A 48 5.99 7.21 4.68
C LEU A 48 4.79 6.26 4.67
N GLY A 49 5.03 4.96 4.80
CA GLY A 49 4.03 3.91 4.57
C GLY A 49 3.52 3.94 3.13
N TRP A 50 4.34 4.37 2.17
CA TRP A 50 4.04 4.25 0.74
C TRP A 50 4.22 2.81 0.29
N PHE A 51 3.41 2.36 -0.67
CA PHE A 51 3.45 0.98 -1.14
C PHE A 51 4.58 0.81 -2.16
N VAL A 52 5.82 0.66 -1.68
CA VAL A 52 7.02 0.49 -2.52
C VAL A 52 7.18 -0.97 -2.91
N VAL A 53 7.04 -1.27 -4.19
CA VAL A 53 7.00 -2.63 -4.74
C VAL A 53 8.11 -2.89 -5.74
N SER A 54 8.66 -4.10 -5.73
CA SER A 54 9.63 -4.56 -6.72
C SER A 54 8.97 -4.76 -8.09
N SER A 55 9.79 -4.86 -9.14
CA SER A 55 9.36 -5.22 -10.49
C SER A 55 8.66 -6.59 -10.53
N LYS A 56 9.01 -7.49 -9.61
CA LYS A 56 8.38 -8.80 -9.49
C LYS A 56 6.96 -8.67 -8.94
N LEU A 57 6.78 -7.96 -7.82
CA LEU A 57 5.45 -7.70 -7.27
C LEU A 57 4.58 -6.85 -8.21
N LYS A 58 5.15 -5.83 -8.86
CA LYS A 58 4.47 -5.06 -9.91
C LYS A 58 3.85 -5.95 -10.99
N ARG A 59 4.56 -6.99 -11.46
CA ARG A 59 4.01 -7.91 -12.47
C ARG A 59 2.82 -8.72 -11.95
N VAL A 60 2.85 -9.13 -10.69
CA VAL A 60 1.71 -9.80 -10.04
C VAL A 60 0.52 -8.84 -9.94
N LEU A 61 0.76 -7.61 -9.46
CA LEU A 61 -0.25 -6.55 -9.39
C LEU A 61 -0.89 -6.28 -10.76
N ASP A 62 -0.09 -6.10 -11.80
CA ASP A 62 -0.57 -5.85 -13.17
C ASP A 62 -1.36 -7.02 -13.76
N SER A 63 -1.08 -8.26 -13.33
CA SER A 63 -1.83 -9.45 -13.78
C SER A 63 -3.20 -9.57 -13.12
N LEU A 64 -3.37 -9.00 -11.92
CA LEU A 64 -4.61 -9.03 -11.15
C LEU A 64 -5.48 -7.81 -11.41
N GLU A 65 -4.90 -6.62 -11.45
CA GLU A 65 -5.63 -5.36 -11.37
C GLU A 65 -5.07 -4.31 -12.35
N LYS A 66 -5.21 -4.59 -13.65
CA LYS A 66 -4.67 -3.73 -14.70
C LYS A 66 -5.44 -2.41 -14.79
N GLY A 67 -4.74 -1.29 -14.68
CA GLY A 67 -5.28 0.05 -14.91
C GLY A 67 -5.73 0.78 -13.65
N ASN A 68 -5.83 0.11 -12.51
CA ASN A 68 -6.20 0.73 -11.24
C ASN A 68 -5.01 0.96 -10.29
N ILE A 69 -3.79 0.95 -10.83
CA ILE A 69 -2.56 1.22 -10.09
C ILE A 69 -1.66 2.10 -10.95
N GLN A 70 -1.21 3.23 -10.40
CA GLN A 70 -0.12 4.01 -10.99
C GLN A 70 1.20 3.58 -10.36
N TYR A 71 2.24 3.48 -11.18
CA TYR A 71 3.58 3.15 -10.70
C TYR A 71 4.51 4.31 -10.96
N PHE A 72 5.17 4.74 -9.90
CA PHE A 72 6.15 5.81 -9.96
C PHE A 72 7.55 5.26 -9.65
N PRO A 73 8.53 5.44 -10.55
CA PRO A 73 9.88 4.95 -10.30
C PRO A 73 10.49 5.68 -9.10
N VAL A 74 11.18 4.93 -8.24
CA VAL A 74 11.93 5.47 -7.11
C VAL A 74 13.38 5.02 -7.18
N ARG A 75 14.27 5.87 -6.67
CA ARG A 75 15.65 5.48 -6.42
C ARG A 75 15.72 4.86 -5.03
N ILE A 76 16.41 3.73 -4.92
CA ILE A 76 16.73 3.12 -3.63
C ILE A 76 18.24 2.97 -3.57
N ILE A 77 18.85 3.45 -2.49
CA ILE A 77 20.30 3.38 -2.26
C ILE A 77 20.56 2.53 -1.02
N ASP A 78 21.43 1.55 -1.13
CA ASP A 78 21.93 0.81 0.04
C ASP A 78 22.89 1.71 0.84
N LYS A 79 22.59 1.98 2.11
CA LYS A 79 23.38 2.90 2.95
C LYS A 79 24.80 2.41 3.23
N CYS A 80 25.02 1.10 3.24
CA CYS A 80 26.32 0.53 3.59
C CYS A 80 27.28 0.52 2.40
N THR A 81 26.77 0.25 1.21
CA THR A 81 27.57 0.12 -0.02
C THR A 81 27.48 1.34 -0.94
N ASN A 82 26.47 2.19 -0.75
CA ASN A 82 26.11 3.32 -1.62
C ASN A 82 25.74 2.90 -3.07
N GLU A 83 25.44 1.62 -3.27
CA GLU A 83 25.01 1.08 -4.56
C GLU A 83 23.49 1.24 -4.74
N PRO A 84 23.01 1.48 -5.98
CA PRO A 84 21.59 1.56 -6.26
C PRO A 84 20.93 0.17 -6.28
N LEU A 85 19.77 0.07 -5.64
CA LEU A 85 18.83 -1.04 -5.79
C LEU A 85 17.78 -0.65 -6.84
N GLU A 86 17.92 -1.21 -8.04
CA GLU A 86 17.02 -0.90 -9.16
C GLU A 86 15.72 -1.72 -9.13
N GLY A 87 14.76 -1.27 -9.93
CA GLY A 87 13.54 -2.04 -10.22
C GLY A 87 12.45 -1.91 -9.16
N TYR A 88 12.40 -0.82 -8.41
CA TYR A 88 11.33 -0.52 -7.46
C TYR A 88 10.47 0.67 -7.89
N PHE A 89 9.22 0.65 -7.44
CA PHE A 89 8.20 1.64 -7.75
C PHE A 89 7.33 1.92 -6.54
N VAL A 90 6.87 3.14 -6.37
CA VAL A 90 5.69 3.41 -5.53
C VAL A 90 4.45 3.05 -6.34
N ALA A 91 3.66 2.11 -5.82
CA ALA A 91 2.37 1.71 -6.36
C ALA A 91 1.25 2.52 -5.69
N ASN A 92 0.72 3.50 -6.41
CA ASN A 92 -0.46 4.25 -6.00
C ASN A 92 -1.72 3.51 -6.50
N ILE A 93 -2.39 2.81 -5.58
CA ILE A 93 -3.64 2.10 -5.86
C ILE A 93 -4.74 3.15 -5.94
N ILE A 94 -5.40 3.24 -7.09
CA ILE A 94 -6.50 4.19 -7.35
C ILE A 94 -7.87 3.50 -7.40
N ASN A 95 -7.91 2.18 -7.17
CA ASN A 95 -9.16 1.44 -7.04
C ASN A 95 -9.82 1.75 -5.69
N VAL A 96 -10.83 2.62 -5.67
CA VAL A 96 -11.58 2.97 -4.45
C VAL A 96 -12.99 2.46 -4.60
N VAL A 97 -13.43 1.62 -3.67
CA VAL A 97 -14.78 1.04 -3.66
C VAL A 97 -15.54 1.42 -2.39
N ASP A 98 -16.84 1.58 -2.53
CA ASP A 98 -17.75 1.85 -1.42
C ASP A 98 -18.24 0.51 -0.85
N ALA A 99 -17.42 -0.14 -0.02
CA ALA A 99 -17.67 -1.50 0.47
C ALA A 99 -17.63 -1.65 1.99
N LEU A 100 -17.42 -0.57 2.74
CA LEU A 100 -17.36 -0.62 4.20
C LEU A 100 -18.76 -0.90 4.78
N CYS A 101 -18.92 -2.06 5.43
CA CYS A 101 -20.15 -2.40 6.15
C CYS A 101 -20.04 -1.96 7.61
N LEU A 102 -20.47 -0.74 7.92
CA LEU A 102 -20.41 -0.20 9.29
C LEU A 102 -21.23 -1.04 10.29
N GLU A 103 -22.38 -1.57 9.89
CA GLU A 103 -23.26 -2.39 10.74
C GLU A 103 -22.59 -3.66 11.29
N HIS A 104 -21.62 -4.19 10.54
CA HIS A 104 -20.89 -5.40 10.89
C HIS A 104 -19.43 -5.16 11.26
N SER A 105 -18.97 -3.92 11.15
CA SER A 105 -17.64 -3.49 11.60
C SER A 105 -17.66 -3.22 13.10
N LYS A 106 -16.50 -3.38 13.75
CA LYS A 106 -16.31 -2.85 15.10
C LYS A 106 -15.59 -1.52 14.97
N ASP A 107 -16.27 -0.44 15.30
CA ASP A 107 -15.70 0.89 15.38
C ASP A 107 -15.54 1.33 16.84
N SER A 108 -14.63 2.26 17.04
CA SER A 108 -14.49 3.01 18.28
C SER A 108 -14.45 4.48 17.93
N VAL A 109 -15.13 5.30 18.72
CA VAL A 109 -15.10 6.76 18.59
C VAL A 109 -14.23 7.30 19.69
N PHE A 110 -13.24 8.10 19.34
CA PHE A 110 -12.48 8.89 20.30
C PHE A 110 -12.45 10.36 19.89
N GLU A 111 -12.24 11.23 20.86
CA GLU A 111 -12.19 12.68 20.65
C GLU A 111 -10.74 13.11 20.60
N LEU A 112 -10.36 13.83 19.54
CA LEU A 112 -9.05 14.45 19.41
C LEU A 112 -9.28 15.91 19.01
N ASP A 113 -8.75 16.85 19.80
CA ASP A 113 -8.88 18.29 19.57
C ASP A 113 -10.33 18.80 19.38
N GLY A 114 -11.30 18.14 20.02
CA GLY A 114 -12.73 18.48 19.93
C GLY A 114 -13.44 17.89 18.71
N GLU A 115 -12.74 17.12 17.88
CA GLU A 115 -13.30 16.39 16.74
C GLU A 115 -13.50 14.91 17.09
N LYS A 116 -14.65 14.35 16.69
CA LYS A 116 -14.92 12.91 16.81
C LYS A 116 -14.23 12.15 15.69
N ILE A 117 -13.24 11.35 16.05
CA ILE A 117 -12.55 10.45 15.15
C ILE A 117 -13.14 9.05 15.27
N TYR A 118 -13.57 8.50 14.14
CA TYR A 118 -14.03 7.12 14.02
C TYR A 118 -12.85 6.25 13.62
N SER A 119 -12.58 5.21 14.42
CA SER A 119 -11.52 4.24 14.13
C SER A 119 -12.10 2.84 14.07
N VAL A 120 -12.00 2.22 12.88
CA VAL A 120 -12.46 0.85 12.65
C VAL A 120 -11.42 -0.13 13.17
N GLN A 121 -11.78 -0.84 14.24
CA GLN A 121 -10.94 -1.87 14.86
C GLN A 121 -11.03 -3.21 14.14
N LYS A 122 -12.21 -3.53 13.56
CA LYS A 122 -12.42 -4.72 12.74
C LYS A 122 -13.31 -4.38 11.55
N TYR A 123 -12.78 -4.57 10.35
CA TYR A 123 -13.51 -4.35 9.10
C TYR A 123 -14.47 -5.49 8.80
N ALA A 124 -15.66 -5.11 8.34
CA ALA A 124 -16.54 -5.96 7.56
C ALA A 124 -16.80 -5.30 6.20
N LEU A 125 -16.65 -6.07 5.12
CA LEU A 125 -16.83 -5.59 3.74
C LEU A 125 -18.07 -6.19 3.11
N THR A 126 -18.80 -5.42 2.30
CA THR A 126 -19.94 -5.94 1.53
C THR A 126 -19.45 -6.75 0.33
N LYS A 127 -19.91 -8.00 0.22
CA LYS A 127 -19.46 -8.94 -0.81
C LYS A 127 -19.67 -8.43 -2.24
N GLU A 128 -20.81 -7.82 -2.50
CA GLU A 128 -21.19 -7.33 -3.83
C GLU A 128 -20.25 -6.23 -4.32
N ASN A 129 -19.82 -5.34 -3.43
CA ASN A 129 -19.01 -4.17 -3.77
C ASN A 129 -17.52 -4.48 -3.92
N VAL A 130 -17.04 -5.61 -3.36
CA VAL A 130 -15.67 -6.09 -3.55
C VAL A 130 -15.54 -7.14 -4.65
N ALA A 131 -16.66 -7.67 -5.16
CA ALA A 131 -16.67 -8.73 -6.15
C ALA A 131 -15.87 -8.35 -7.41
N GLY A 132 -14.98 -9.24 -7.84
CA GLY A 132 -14.16 -9.05 -9.03
C GLY A 132 -12.95 -8.13 -8.86
N ASN A 133 -12.81 -7.44 -7.72
CA ASN A 133 -11.63 -6.64 -7.42
C ASN A 133 -10.61 -7.47 -6.63
N HIS A 134 -9.32 -7.26 -6.90
CA HIS A 134 -8.25 -8.01 -6.25
C HIS A 134 -7.40 -7.17 -5.30
N ILE A 135 -7.38 -5.86 -5.51
CA ILE A 135 -6.75 -4.88 -4.62
C ILE A 135 -7.54 -3.57 -4.64
N ILE A 136 -7.93 -3.09 -3.46
CA ILE A 136 -8.83 -1.94 -3.29
C ILE A 136 -8.43 -1.09 -2.08
N LYS A 137 -8.95 0.13 -2.08
CA LYS A 137 -9.10 1.03 -0.94
C LYS A 137 -10.59 1.23 -0.66
N LEU A 138 -10.94 1.56 0.58
CA LEU A 138 -12.32 1.86 0.94
C LEU A 138 -12.59 3.35 0.87
N LYS A 139 -13.72 3.71 0.28
CA LYS A 139 -14.20 5.10 0.30
C LYS A 139 -14.46 5.54 1.74
N GLY A 140 -13.89 6.67 2.14
CA GLY A 140 -13.95 7.20 3.50
C GLY A 140 -12.93 6.60 4.47
N ASP A 141 -12.13 5.61 4.03
CA ASP A 141 -11.01 5.05 4.77
C ASP A 141 -9.97 4.48 3.78
N GLU A 142 -9.35 5.37 3.02
CA GLU A 142 -8.49 5.00 1.89
C GLU A 142 -7.07 4.59 2.33
N ILE A 143 -6.71 4.80 3.60
CA ILE A 143 -5.40 4.45 4.14
C ILE A 143 -5.14 2.93 4.06
N PRO A 144 -6.00 2.05 4.62
CA PRO A 144 -5.84 0.60 4.48
C PRO A 144 -5.98 0.12 3.04
N VAL A 145 -5.25 -0.95 2.72
CA VAL A 145 -5.34 -1.66 1.44
C VAL A 145 -5.94 -3.03 1.71
N PHE A 146 -7.00 -3.38 0.98
CA PHE A 146 -7.64 -4.68 1.05
C PHE A 146 -7.35 -5.47 -0.20
N VAL A 147 -7.18 -6.77 -0.04
CA VAL A 147 -6.87 -7.68 -1.13
C VAL A 147 -7.77 -8.90 -1.08
N SER A 148 -8.04 -9.48 -2.24
CA SER A 148 -8.81 -10.74 -2.33
C SER A 148 -7.96 -11.96 -1.95
N GLU A 149 -8.60 -13.09 -1.64
CA GLU A 149 -7.89 -14.36 -1.42
C GLU A 149 -6.99 -14.74 -2.61
N LYS A 150 -7.50 -14.59 -3.84
CA LYS A 150 -6.74 -14.84 -5.07
C LYS A 150 -5.46 -13.99 -5.16
N PHE A 151 -5.48 -12.77 -4.61
CA PHE A 151 -4.26 -11.96 -4.53
C PHE A 151 -3.25 -12.62 -3.61
N ARG A 152 -3.66 -13.04 -2.40
CA ARG A 152 -2.77 -13.73 -1.45
C ARG A 152 -2.16 -14.99 -2.08
N GLU A 153 -2.99 -15.79 -2.75
CA GLU A 153 -2.54 -17.00 -3.47
C GLU A 153 -1.49 -16.67 -4.54
N GLU A 154 -1.67 -15.61 -5.33
CA GLU A 154 -0.67 -15.21 -6.32
C GLU A 154 0.62 -14.66 -5.68
N ILE A 155 0.55 -13.99 -4.52
CA ILE A 155 1.73 -13.57 -3.76
C ILE A 155 2.54 -14.80 -3.31
N GLU A 156 1.87 -15.79 -2.71
CA GLU A 156 2.50 -17.03 -2.24
C GLU A 156 3.08 -17.85 -3.41
N LYS A 157 2.29 -18.05 -4.46
CA LYS A 157 2.68 -18.81 -5.67
C LYS A 157 3.88 -18.22 -6.39
N ASN A 158 3.97 -16.88 -6.45
CA ASN A 158 5.11 -16.19 -7.06
C ASN A 158 6.29 -16.03 -6.08
N GLY A 159 6.17 -16.50 -4.82
CA GLY A 159 7.21 -16.36 -3.80
C GLY A 159 7.55 -14.90 -3.52
N ILE A 160 6.54 -14.04 -3.47
CA ILE A 160 6.68 -12.63 -3.12
C ILE A 160 6.90 -12.52 -1.61
N ILE A 161 7.89 -11.73 -1.18
CA ILE A 161 8.24 -11.57 0.24
C ILE A 161 8.05 -10.13 0.73
N GLY A 162 7.86 -9.97 2.04
CA GLY A 162 7.66 -8.67 2.69
C GLY A 162 6.21 -8.27 2.88
N CYS A 163 5.26 -9.13 2.51
CA CYS A 163 3.83 -8.96 2.77
C CYS A 163 3.39 -9.82 3.95
N ASP A 164 2.44 -9.31 4.73
CA ASP A 164 1.68 -10.05 5.72
C ASP A 164 0.20 -9.70 5.56
N PHE A 165 -0.69 -10.62 5.93
CA PHE A 165 -2.12 -10.51 5.67
C PHE A 165 -2.94 -10.74 6.92
N GLN A 166 -3.91 -9.85 7.14
CA GLN A 166 -4.91 -10.00 8.19
C GLN A 166 -6.28 -10.28 7.57
N GLU A 167 -6.92 -11.36 8.01
CA GLU A 167 -8.26 -11.71 7.55
C GLU A 167 -9.29 -10.66 8.02
N VAL A 168 -10.22 -10.32 7.13
CA VAL A 168 -11.34 -9.42 7.39
C VAL A 168 -12.66 -10.10 7.04
N LYS A 169 -13.74 -9.68 7.69
CA LYS A 169 -15.06 -10.28 7.44
C LYS A 169 -15.61 -9.77 6.11
N VAL A 170 -16.18 -10.66 5.31
CA VAL A 170 -16.99 -10.28 4.14
C VAL A 170 -18.42 -10.77 4.38
N VAL A 171 -19.39 -9.88 4.19
CA VAL A 171 -20.82 -10.09 4.47
C VAL A 171 -21.66 -9.91 3.21
#